data_AF-D8GQQ3-F1
#
_entry.id   AF-D8GQQ3-F1
#
_cell.length_a   1.000
_cell.length_b   1.000
_cell.length_c   1.000
_cell.angle_alpha   90.00
_cell.angle_beta   90.00
_cell.angle_gamma   90.00
#
_symmetry.space_group_name_H-M   'P 1'
#
loop_
_entity.id
_entity.type
_entity.pdbx_description
1 polymer ?
#
loop_
_entity_poly.entity_id
_entity_poly.type
_entity_poly.pdbx_seq_one_letter_code
_entity_poly.pdbx_strand_id
1 'polypeptide(L)'
;MLFERTKARNDFVKANWGIMRQKDIAAKLGCSPTLVNMIGYEMDLVKSRKSSAEVRSQYCSIENVRKMAKLFKMGQKIKLKIRFTHGAYINIGCNKYRTVRGTVADKTEWLVVVQRENSRESFKYIDFCVGDVQVI
;
A
#
# COMPACT_ATOMS: atom_id res chain seq x y z
N MET A 1 8.15 24.92 18.54
CA MET A 1 9.21 24.37 17.68
C MET A 1 8.65 24.22 16.27
N LEU A 2 9.21 24.95 15.30
CA LEU A 2 8.93 24.69 13.88
C LEU A 2 9.45 23.29 13.55
N PHE A 3 8.59 22.44 13.00
CA PHE A 3 8.97 21.10 12.62
C PHE A 3 9.74 21.14 11.30
N GLU A 4 11.08 21.06 11.36
CA GLU A 4 11.90 21.08 10.14
C GLU A 4 11.71 19.81 9.30
N ARG A 5 11.39 20.02 8.03
CA ARG A 5 11.07 18.95 7.09
C ARG A 5 12.33 18.53 6.34
N THR A 6 12.84 17.33 6.65
CA THR A 6 14.07 16.79 6.05
C THR A 6 13.77 15.62 5.12
N LYS A 7 14.65 15.38 4.14
CA LYS A 7 14.56 14.24 3.21
C LYS A 7 14.50 12.90 3.96
N ALA A 8 15.33 12.73 5.00
CA ALA A 8 15.33 11.53 5.83
C ALA A 8 13.98 11.25 6.51
N ARG A 9 13.26 12.30 6.96
CA ARG A 9 11.92 12.16 7.53
C ARG A 9 10.89 11.74 6.48
N ASN A 10 10.95 12.37 5.30
CA ASN A 10 10.08 12.01 4.18
C ASN A 10 10.28 10.54 3.77
N ASP A 11 11.53 10.10 3.68
CA ASP A 11 11.88 8.71 3.37
C ASP A 11 11.40 7.76 4.47
N PHE A 12 11.49 8.15 5.74
CA PHE A 12 10.96 7.37 6.87
C PHE A 12 9.43 7.24 6.81
N VAL A 13 8.71 8.33 6.52
CA VAL A 13 7.25 8.29 6.34
C VAL A 13 6.90 7.35 5.19
N LYS A 14 7.58 7.48 4.03
CA LYS A 14 7.34 6.64 2.85
C LYS A 14 7.59 5.16 3.13
N ALA A 15 8.71 4.83 3.78
CA ALA A 15 9.05 3.45 4.13
C ALA A 15 8.03 2.82 5.08
N ASN A 16 7.51 3.60 6.04
CA ASN A 16 6.63 3.08 7.09
C ASN A 16 5.14 3.27 6.81
N TRP A 17 4.75 4.00 5.77
CA TRP A 17 3.36 4.34 5.44
C TRP A 17 2.43 3.12 5.32
N GLY A 18 2.98 2.01 4.82
CA GLY A 18 2.26 0.75 4.66
C GLY A 18 2.33 -0.18 5.87
N ILE A 19 3.22 0.09 6.83
CA ILE A 19 3.65 -0.80 7.91
C ILE A 19 3.14 -0.32 9.27
N MET A 20 3.17 0.98 9.54
CA MET A 20 2.84 1.55 10.85
C MET A 20 1.59 2.42 10.75
N ARG A 21 0.83 2.54 11.85
CA ARG A 21 -0.23 3.54 11.92
C ARG A 21 0.42 4.93 11.89
N GLN A 22 -0.25 5.90 11.28
CA GLN A 22 0.27 7.27 11.16
C GLN A 22 0.56 7.89 12.54
N LYS A 23 -0.21 7.52 13.56
CA LYS A 23 0.05 7.94 14.96
C LYS A 23 1.37 7.43 15.52
N ASP A 24 1.78 6.22 15.13
CA ASP A 24 3.00 5.58 15.62
C ASP A 24 4.23 6.13 14.87
N ILE A 25 4.08 6.39 13.56
CA ILE A 25 5.07 7.14 12.76
C ILE A 25 5.27 8.53 13.36
N ALA A 26 4.18 9.22 13.71
CA ALA A 26 4.23 10.54 14.29
C ALA A 26 4.95 10.57 15.65
N ALA A 27 4.66 9.60 16.52
CA ALA A 27 5.35 9.44 17.79
C ALA A 27 6.87 9.22 17.61
N LYS A 28 7.28 8.40 16.63
CA LYS A 28 8.70 8.17 16.32
C LYS A 28 9.41 9.40 15.77
N LEU A 29 8.70 10.22 15.00
CA LEU A 29 9.25 11.44 14.41
C LEU A 29 9.13 12.67 15.32
N GLY A 30 8.45 12.55 16.46
CA GLY A 30 8.14 13.68 17.34
C GLY A 30 7.22 14.72 16.68
N CYS A 31 6.33 14.31 15.77
CA CYS A 31 5.32 15.18 15.15
C CYS A 31 3.89 14.82 15.55
N SER A 32 2.96 15.66 15.06
CA SER A 32 1.55 15.33 14.98
C SER A 32 1.26 14.31 13.85
N PRO A 33 0.26 13.42 14.04
CA PRO A 33 -0.24 12.54 12.99
C PRO A 33 -0.78 13.29 11.76
N THR A 34 -1.28 14.51 11.95
CA THR A 34 -1.73 15.40 10.88
C THR A 34 -0.60 15.74 9.92
N LEU A 35 0.60 16.00 10.45
CA LEU A 35 1.77 16.30 9.62
C LEU A 35 2.23 15.10 8.82
N VAL A 36 2.24 13.91 9.44
CA VAL A 36 2.51 12.65 8.73
C VAL A 36 1.50 12.45 7.59
N ASN A 37 0.21 12.74 7.83
CA ASN A 37 -0.82 12.67 6.79
C ASN A 37 -0.57 13.64 5.64
N MET A 38 -0.24 14.90 5.92
CA MET A 38 0.10 15.89 4.87
C MET A 38 1.30 15.43 4.04
N ILE A 39 2.37 14.96 4.71
CA ILE A 39 3.56 14.42 4.04
C ILE A 39 3.19 13.26 3.11
N GLY A 40 2.34 12.34 3.56
CA GLY A 40 1.89 11.22 2.73
C GLY A 40 0.98 11.64 1.57
N TYR A 41 0.11 12.63 1.77
CA TYR A 41 -0.71 13.19 0.69
C TYR A 41 0.14 13.85 -0.40
N GLU A 42 1.11 14.68 -0.01
CA GLU A 42 2.02 15.34 -0.95
C GLU A 42 2.92 14.36 -1.71
N MET A 43 3.11 13.14 -1.17
CA MET A 43 3.85 12.06 -1.83
C MET A 43 2.94 11.07 -2.57
N ASP A 44 1.64 11.38 -2.71
CA ASP A 44 0.62 10.50 -3.31
C ASP A 44 0.57 9.09 -2.68
N LEU A 45 0.86 8.98 -1.38
CA LEU A 45 0.84 7.71 -0.66
C LEU A 45 -0.60 7.30 -0.33
N VAL A 46 -1.04 6.18 -0.89
CA VAL A 46 -2.40 5.65 -0.67
C VAL A 46 -2.67 5.43 0.82
N LYS A 47 -3.69 6.11 1.37
CA LYS A 47 -4.16 5.88 2.74
C LYS A 47 -4.49 4.40 2.93
N SER A 48 -3.86 3.75 3.91
CA SER A 48 -4.20 2.36 4.21
C SER A 48 -5.67 2.27 4.66
N ARG A 49 -6.35 1.17 4.31
CA ARG A 49 -7.59 0.79 5.01
C ARG A 49 -7.28 0.60 6.51
N LYS A 50 -8.29 0.81 7.35
CA LYS A 50 -8.28 0.68 8.83
C LYS A 50 -8.05 -0.77 9.32
N SER A 51 -7.12 -1.52 8.76
CA SER A 51 -6.65 -2.77 9.34
C SER A 51 -5.21 -2.52 9.75
N SER A 52 -4.93 -2.50 11.05
CA SER A 52 -3.55 -2.31 11.52
C SER A 52 -2.66 -3.42 10.97
N ALA A 53 -1.36 -3.12 10.84
CA ALA A 53 -0.39 -4.14 10.47
C ALA A 53 -0.42 -5.34 11.43
N GLU A 54 -0.85 -5.16 12.69
CA GLU A 54 -1.07 -6.26 13.65
C GLU A 54 -2.16 -7.22 13.16
N VAL A 55 -3.34 -6.73 12.78
CA VAL A 55 -4.43 -7.58 12.24
C VAL A 55 -3.97 -8.30 10.98
N ARG A 56 -3.21 -7.61 10.13
CA ARG A 56 -2.69 -8.16 8.87
C ARG A 56 -1.57 -9.20 9.08
N SER A 57 -0.74 -9.03 10.10
CA SER A 57 0.35 -9.95 10.47
C SER A 57 -0.14 -11.30 10.98
N GLN A 58 -1.38 -11.36 11.49
CA GLN A 58 -2.03 -12.61 11.88
C GLN A 58 -2.40 -13.48 10.68
N TYR A 59 -2.61 -12.89 9.50
CA TYR A 59 -3.01 -13.60 8.28
C TYR A 59 -1.89 -13.77 7.25
N CYS A 60 -0.83 -12.94 7.31
CA CYS A 60 0.29 -13.02 6.38
C CYS A 60 1.61 -12.60 7.02
N SER A 61 2.59 -13.51 7.03
CA SER A 61 3.94 -13.21 7.50
C SER A 61 4.67 -12.22 6.58
N ILE A 62 5.57 -11.43 7.16
CA ILE A 62 6.41 -10.49 6.40
C ILE A 62 7.24 -11.24 5.34
N GLU A 63 7.66 -12.47 5.62
CA GLU A 63 8.38 -13.30 4.65
C GLU A 63 7.53 -13.60 3.40
N ASN A 64 6.23 -13.86 3.56
CA ASN A 64 5.34 -14.09 2.44
C ASN A 64 5.14 -12.82 1.61
N VAL A 65 5.04 -11.66 2.26
CA VAL A 65 5.00 -10.35 1.58
C VAL A 65 6.27 -10.13 0.75
N ARG A 66 7.44 -10.43 1.31
CA ARG A 66 8.73 -10.33 0.60
C ARG A 66 8.84 -11.32 -0.56
N LYS A 67 8.36 -12.55 -0.39
CA LYS A 67 8.29 -13.54 -1.49
C LYS A 67 7.39 -13.04 -2.61
N MET A 68 6.22 -12.50 -2.27
CA MET A 68 5.29 -11.90 -3.22
C MET A 68 5.92 -10.73 -3.98
N ALA A 69 6.67 -9.87 -3.30
CA ALA A 69 7.37 -8.73 -3.91
C ALA A 69 8.32 -9.16 -5.03
N LYS A 70 9.01 -10.31 -4.87
CA LYS A 70 9.96 -10.85 -5.85
C LYS A 70 9.30 -11.29 -7.16
N LEU A 71 8.00 -11.56 -7.16
CA LEU A 71 7.26 -11.98 -8.37
C LEU A 71 7.06 -10.85 -9.38
N PHE A 72 7.21 -9.59 -8.96
CA PHE A 72 7.03 -8.43 -9.83
C PHE A 72 8.38 -7.88 -10.30
N LYS A 73 8.49 -7.63 -11.61
CA LYS A 73 9.65 -7.02 -12.25
C LYS A 73 9.28 -5.66 -12.86
N MET A 74 10.20 -4.71 -12.83
CA MET A 74 10.04 -3.43 -13.53
C MET A 74 9.82 -3.66 -15.02
N GLY A 75 8.89 -2.91 -15.64
CA GLY A 75 8.54 -3.06 -17.05
C GLY A 75 7.66 -4.27 -17.38
N GLN A 76 7.33 -5.13 -16.40
CA GLN A 76 6.46 -6.28 -16.61
C GLN A 76 5.04 -5.83 -16.92
N LYS A 77 4.47 -6.31 -18.03
CA LYS A 77 3.04 -6.19 -18.30
C LYS A 77 2.28 -7.14 -17.39
N ILE A 78 1.29 -6.62 -16.67
CA ILE A 78 0.50 -7.39 -15.70
C ILE A 78 -0.99 -7.10 -15.86
N LYS A 79 -1.79 -8.10 -15.51
CA LYS A 79 -3.24 -8.00 -15.40
C LYS A 79 -3.64 -8.46 -14.01
N LEU A 80 -4.39 -7.61 -13.33
CA LEU A 80 -4.81 -7.78 -11.95
C LEU A 80 -6.33 -7.89 -11.87
N LYS A 81 -6.83 -8.82 -11.08
CA LYS A 81 -8.22 -8.93 -10.66
C LYS A 81 -8.32 -8.47 -9.22
N ILE A 82 -9.04 -7.39 -8.99
CA ILE A 82 -9.17 -6.73 -7.69
C ILE A 82 -10.58 -6.97 -7.17
N ARG A 83 -10.70 -7.53 -5.97
CA ARG A 83 -11.98 -7.72 -5.29
C ARG A 83 -12.43 -6.40 -4.65
N PHE A 84 -13.63 -5.92 -4.99
CA PHE A 84 -14.16 -4.73 -4.34
C PHE A 84 -14.56 -5.06 -2.89
N THR A 85 -13.83 -4.49 -1.95
CA THR A 85 -14.24 -4.39 -0.55
C THR A 85 -14.73 -2.97 -0.31
N HIS A 86 -16.01 -2.67 -0.61
CA HIS A 86 -16.61 -1.42 -0.13
C HIS A 86 -16.74 -1.51 1.41
N GLY A 87 -16.55 -0.38 2.09
CA GLY A 87 -16.40 -0.31 3.54
C GLY A 87 -17.53 -0.99 4.31
N ALA A 88 -17.14 -1.73 5.36
CA ALA A 88 -17.98 -2.36 6.38
C ALA A 88 -19.11 -3.26 5.82
N TYR A 89 -19.03 -4.55 6.16
CA TYR A 89 -19.92 -5.64 5.75
C TYR A 89 -19.58 -6.28 4.39
N ILE A 90 -19.07 -7.51 4.51
CA ILE A 90 -18.88 -8.47 3.44
C ILE A 90 -20.27 -8.77 2.87
N ASN A 91 -20.63 -8.15 1.75
CA ASN A 91 -21.81 -8.60 1.01
C ASN A 91 -21.38 -9.82 0.18
N ILE A 92 -21.50 -11.00 0.79
CA ILE A 92 -21.07 -12.31 0.29
C ILE A 92 -21.67 -12.64 -1.10
N GLY A 93 -22.74 -11.93 -1.51
CA GLY A 93 -23.43 -12.13 -2.78
C GLY A 93 -22.94 -11.32 -3.99
N CYS A 94 -22.06 -10.33 -3.83
CA CYS A 94 -21.65 -9.44 -4.91
C CYS A 94 -20.15 -9.54 -5.19
N ASN A 95 -19.75 -10.60 -5.90
CA ASN A 95 -18.41 -10.81 -6.47
C ASN A 95 -18.09 -9.77 -7.57
N LYS A 96 -18.20 -8.47 -7.25
CA LYS A 96 -17.78 -7.40 -8.15
C LYS A 96 -16.25 -7.37 -8.09
N TYR A 97 -15.64 -7.68 -9.22
CA TYR A 97 -14.20 -7.55 -9.43
C TYR A 97 -13.95 -6.44 -10.43
N ARG A 98 -12.87 -5.68 -10.23
CA ARG A 98 -12.31 -4.80 -11.26
C ARG A 98 -11.08 -5.46 -11.85
N THR A 99 -10.93 -5.39 -13.17
CA THR A 99 -9.68 -5.78 -13.82
C THR A 99 -8.84 -4.54 -14.08
N VAL A 100 -7.56 -4.60 -13.73
CA VAL A 100 -6.56 -3.59 -14.06
C VAL A 100 -5.53 -4.23 -14.98
N ARG A 101 -5.23 -3.57 -16.11
CA ARG A 101 -4.15 -3.95 -17.03
C ARG A 101 -3.16 -2.79 -17.09
N GLY A 102 -1.88 -3.11 -17.04
CA GLY A 102 -0.85 -2.09 -17.12
C GLY A 102 0.55 -2.67 -17.02
N THR A 103 1.52 -1.80 -16.81
CA THR A 103 2.94 -2.13 -16.72
C THR A 103 3.46 -1.77 -15.34
N VAL A 104 4.27 -2.63 -14.73
CA VAL A 104 4.95 -2.32 -13.48
C VAL A 104 5.91 -1.16 -13.71
N ALA A 105 5.60 0.00 -13.13
CA ALA A 105 6.35 1.23 -13.32
C ALA A 105 7.22 1.59 -12.11
N ASP A 106 6.90 1.05 -10.93
CA ASP A 106 7.74 1.13 -9.73
C ASP A 106 7.40 -0.04 -8.81
N LYS A 107 8.31 -0.38 -7.89
CA LYS A 107 8.05 -1.31 -6.79
C LYS A 107 8.96 -1.03 -5.61
N THR A 108 8.41 -1.23 -4.42
CA THR A 108 9.17 -1.27 -3.17
C THR A 108 9.19 -2.70 -2.64
N GLU A 109 9.62 -2.89 -1.40
CA GLU A 109 9.45 -4.18 -0.69
C GLU A 109 8.01 -4.41 -0.20
N TRP A 110 7.13 -3.39 -0.25
CA TRP A 110 5.77 -3.45 0.33
C TRP A 110 4.64 -3.30 -0.69
N LEU A 111 4.90 -2.66 -1.83
CA LEU A 111 3.90 -2.39 -2.86
C LEU A 111 4.49 -2.40 -4.26
N VAL A 112 3.61 -2.59 -5.25
CA VAL A 112 3.89 -2.44 -6.67
C VAL A 112 3.05 -1.31 -7.25
N VAL A 113 3.64 -0.50 -8.12
CA VAL A 113 2.96 0.56 -8.87
C VAL A 113 2.76 0.12 -10.30
N VAL A 114 1.52 0.20 -10.77
CA VAL A 114 1.11 -0.19 -12.11
C VAL A 114 0.73 1.07 -12.89
N GLN A 115 1.48 1.34 -13.95
CA GLN A 115 1.15 2.36 -14.93
C GLN A 115 0.10 1.82 -15.91
N ARG A 116 -0.98 2.57 -16.04
CA ARG A 116 -1.99 2.44 -17.09
C ARG A 116 -1.80 3.58 -18.11
N GLU A 117 -2.66 3.69 -19.12
CA GLU A 117 -2.55 4.74 -20.14
C GLU A 117 -2.32 6.14 -19.54
N ASN A 118 -3.24 6.62 -18.70
CA ASN A 118 -3.17 7.97 -18.13
C ASN A 118 -3.15 8.03 -16.59
N SER A 119 -2.91 6.89 -15.92
CA SER A 119 -2.95 6.84 -14.44
C SER A 119 -1.97 5.82 -13.88
N ARG A 120 -1.55 6.06 -12.63
CA ARG A 120 -0.77 5.11 -11.83
C ARG A 120 -1.64 4.61 -10.68
N GLU A 121 -1.62 3.31 -10.44
CA GLU A 121 -2.33 2.70 -9.33
C GLU A 121 -1.36 1.78 -8.57
N SER A 122 -1.31 1.93 -7.24
CA SER A 122 -0.42 1.13 -6.39
C SER A 122 -1.17 0.04 -5.63
N PHE A 123 -0.58 -1.14 -5.52
CA PHE A 123 -1.16 -2.29 -4.83
C PHE A 123 -0.16 -2.84 -3.81
N LYS A 124 -0.60 -3.08 -2.57
CA LYS A 124 0.28 -3.64 -1.54
C LYS A 124 0.43 -5.13 -1.74
N TYR A 125 1.61 -5.69 -1.54
CA TYR A 125 1.85 -7.13 -1.68
C TYR A 125 1.01 -7.97 -0.72
N ILE A 126 0.68 -7.43 0.45
CA ILE A 126 -0.22 -8.11 1.38
C ILE A 126 -1.62 -8.30 0.83
N ASP A 127 -2.11 -7.38 -0.02
CA ASP A 127 -3.43 -7.50 -0.65
C ASP A 127 -3.45 -8.68 -1.65
N PHE A 128 -2.29 -9.07 -2.19
CA PHE A 128 -2.13 -10.30 -2.98
C PHE A 128 -2.09 -11.54 -2.09
N CYS A 129 -1.37 -11.48 -0.98
CA CYS A 129 -1.27 -12.60 -0.06
C CYS A 129 -2.63 -12.99 0.56
N VAL A 130 -3.51 -12.01 0.83
CA VAL A 130 -4.87 -12.26 1.34
C VAL A 130 -5.89 -12.57 0.24
N GLY A 131 -5.49 -12.50 -1.04
CA GLY A 131 -6.35 -12.82 -2.18
C GLY A 131 -7.31 -11.73 -2.64
N ASP A 132 -7.20 -10.51 -2.10
CA ASP A 132 -7.95 -9.33 -2.53
C ASP A 132 -7.52 -8.85 -3.93
N VAL A 133 -6.24 -9.05 -4.26
CA VAL A 133 -5.66 -8.76 -5.58
C VAL A 133 -5.04 -10.03 -6.15
N GLN A 134 -5.43 -10.43 -7.35
CA GLN A 134 -4.92 -11.64 -7.99
C GLN A 134 -4.28 -11.28 -9.33
N VAL A 135 -3.12 -11.86 -9.63
CA VAL A 135 -2.51 -11.78 -10.96
C VAL A 135 -3.21 -12.83 -11.85
N ILE A 136 -3.68 -12.43 -13.04
CA ILE A 136 -4.43 -13.28 -13.99
C ILE A 136 -3.96 -13.12 -15.43
#